data_AF-A0AAW9DK09-F1
#
_entry.id   AF-A0AAW9DK09-F1
#
_cell.length_a   1.000
_cell.length_b   1.000
_cell.length_c   1.000
_cell.angle_alpha   90.00
_cell.angle_beta   90.00
_cell.angle_gamma   90.00
#
_symmetry.space_group_name_H-M   'P 1'
#
loop_
_entity.id
_entity.type
_entity.pdbx_description
1 polymer ?
#
loop_
_entity_poly.entity_id
_entity_poly.type
_entity_poly.pdbx_seq_one_letter_code
_entity_poly.pdbx_strand_id
1 'polypeptide(L)'
;VLTWKGLGLVALTVLFTSLSTVLGHTIMELQGIEATVNQIGIERALRTIPFWLGFVRIACQAAISEEIIVRGYLFKKFFEKHKILGIVVSGLIFAFLHGPTDLGSWIIYASPGFILAYLYYKTDYLIYPI
;
A
#
# COMPACT_ATOMS: atom_id res chain seq x y z
N VAL A 1 15.77 -16.39 -0.88
CA VAL A 1 14.53 -15.57 -0.78
C VAL A 1 14.73 -14.24 -1.50
N LEU A 2 15.65 -13.37 -1.07
CA LEU A 2 15.99 -12.14 -1.80
C LEU A 2 16.93 -12.41 -2.99
N THR A 3 16.72 -11.69 -4.09
CA THR A 3 17.49 -11.80 -5.34
C THR A 3 17.60 -10.44 -6.01
N TRP A 4 18.64 -10.21 -6.82
CA TRP A 4 18.81 -8.95 -7.57
C TRP A 4 17.63 -8.64 -8.50
N LYS A 5 17.06 -9.66 -9.15
CA LYS A 5 15.86 -9.51 -9.98
C LYS A 5 14.66 -9.08 -9.14
N GLY A 6 14.48 -9.68 -7.96
CA GLY A 6 13.41 -9.30 -7.04
C GLY A 6 13.59 -7.88 -6.48
N LEU A 7 14.82 -7.49 -6.14
CA LEU A 7 15.12 -6.11 -5.72
C LEU A 7 14.85 -5.10 -6.83
N GLY A 8 15.15 -5.45 -8.09
CA GLY A 8 14.77 -4.63 -9.25
C GLY A 8 13.25 -4.47 -9.39
N LEU A 9 12.48 -5.52 -9.08
CA LEU A 9 11.02 -5.46 -9.09
C LEU A 9 10.47 -4.60 -7.93
N VAL A 10 11.09 -4.64 -6.76
CA VAL A 10 10.78 -3.73 -5.64
C VAL A 10 11.06 -2.28 -6.04
N ALA A 11 12.23 -2.00 -6.62
CA ALA A 11 12.57 -0.66 -7.09
C ALA A 11 11.56 -0.12 -8.12
N LEU A 12 11.14 -0.97 -9.07
CA LEU A 12 10.10 -0.63 -10.03
C LEU A 12 8.75 -0.36 -9.36
N THR A 13 8.41 -1.15 -8.33
CA THR A 13 7.20 -0.97 -7.53
C THR A 13 7.22 0.37 -6.81
N VAL A 14 8.33 0.72 -6.16
CA VAL A 14 8.52 2.01 -5.50
C VAL A 14 8.40 3.17 -6.50
N LEU A 15 9.01 3.05 -7.68
CA LEU A 15 8.91 4.05 -8.73
C LEU A 15 7.46 4.25 -9.19
N PHE A 16 6.75 3.15 -9.48
CA PHE A 16 5.36 3.20 -9.91
C PHE A 16 4.44 3.81 -8.85
N THR A 17 4.59 3.39 -7.59
CA THR A 17 3.83 3.96 -6.46
C THR A 17 4.14 5.45 -6.30
N SER A 18 5.41 5.86 -6.41
CA SER A 18 5.80 7.27 -6.31
C SER A 18 5.15 8.13 -7.39
N LEU A 19 5.16 7.66 -8.64
CA LEU A 19 4.50 8.35 -9.76
C LEU A 19 2.97 8.43 -9.55
N SER A 20 2.37 7.35 -9.08
CA SER A 20 0.93 7.31 -8.78
C SER A 20 0.57 8.26 -7.64
N THR A 21 1.42 8.37 -6.63
CA THR A 21 1.26 9.32 -5.53
C THR A 21 1.32 10.76 -6.01
N VAL A 22 2.30 11.11 -6.85
CA VAL A 22 2.38 12.44 -7.47
C VAL A 22 1.12 12.75 -8.26
N LEU A 23 0.68 11.81 -9.12
CA LEU A 23 -0.55 11.97 -9.89
C LEU A 23 -1.78 12.18 -8.99
N GLY A 24 -1.93 11.37 -7.95
CA GLY A 24 -3.05 11.48 -7.02
C GLY A 24 -3.07 12.81 -6.27
N HIS A 25 -1.91 13.30 -5.83
CA HIS A 25 -1.80 14.63 -5.22
C HIS A 25 -2.13 15.75 -6.21
N THR A 26 -1.66 15.70 -7.46
CA THR A 26 -2.04 16.71 -8.47
C THR A 26 -3.55 16.74 -8.69
N ILE A 27 -4.21 15.58 -8.74
CA ILE A 27 -5.68 15.51 -8.87
C ILE A 27 -6.37 16.13 -7.65
N MET A 28 -5.89 15.84 -6.44
CA MET A 28 -6.41 16.42 -5.20
C MET A 28 -6.23 17.95 -5.16
N GLU A 29 -5.07 18.46 -5.57
CA GLU A 29 -4.79 19.89 -5.65
C GLU A 29 -5.74 20.61 -6.60
N LEU A 30 -6.04 20.02 -7.76
CA LEU A 30 -7.04 20.53 -8.70
C LEU A 30 -8.46 20.57 -8.12
N GLN A 31 -8.72 19.79 -7.07
CA GLN A 31 -9.98 19.75 -6.33
C GLN A 31 -9.98 20.62 -5.07
N GLY A 32 -8.85 21.29 -4.76
CA GLY A 32 -8.68 22.08 -3.53
C GLY A 32 -8.53 21.21 -2.27
N ILE A 33 -8.10 19.95 -2.42
CA ILE A 33 -7.86 19.01 -1.31
C ILE A 33 -6.36 18.96 -1.02
N GLU A 34 -5.96 19.35 0.19
CA GLU A 34 -4.54 19.45 0.56
C GLU A 34 -3.94 18.10 1.02
N ALA A 35 -4.74 17.27 1.69
CA ALA A 35 -4.27 16.00 2.26
C ALA A 35 -5.40 14.97 2.34
N THR A 36 -5.02 13.70 2.33
CA THR A 36 -5.97 12.60 2.54
C THR A 36 -6.37 12.52 4.01
N VAL A 37 -7.56 11.97 4.29
CA VAL A 37 -8.02 11.76 5.67
C VAL A 37 -7.05 10.87 6.46
N ASN A 38 -6.50 9.84 5.83
CA ASN A 38 -5.52 8.96 6.47
C ASN A 38 -4.21 9.70 6.80
N GLN A 39 -3.71 10.57 5.91
CA GLN A 39 -2.52 11.39 6.18
C GLN A 39 -2.73 12.31 7.39
N ILE A 40 -3.89 12.99 7.45
CA ILE A 40 -4.27 13.83 8.58
C ILE A 40 -4.31 13.02 9.89
N GLY A 41 -4.83 11.79 9.84
CA GLY A 41 -4.87 10.87 10.97
C GLY A 41 -3.47 10.48 11.48
N ILE A 42 -2.57 10.13 10.56
CA ILE A 42 -1.17 9.80 10.86
C ILE A 42 -0.45 11.00 11.48
N GLU A 43 -0.58 12.19 10.90
CA GLU A 43 0.05 13.40 11.42
C GLU A 43 -0.42 13.74 12.83
N ARG A 44 -1.73 13.60 13.08
CA ARG A 44 -2.29 13.80 14.42
C ARG A 44 -1.72 12.79 15.42
N ALA A 45 -1.60 11.52 15.04
CA ALA A 45 -1.01 10.50 15.90
C ALA A 45 0.47 10.81 16.21
N LEU A 46 1.26 11.17 15.19
CA LEU A 46 2.69 11.49 15.33
C LEU A 46 2.96 12.71 16.21
N ARG A 47 2.03 13.67 16.31
CA ARG A 47 2.14 14.80 17.25
C ARG A 47 2.00 14.39 18.72
N THR A 48 1.45 13.21 19.00
CA THR A 48 1.15 12.75 20.37
C THR A 48 2.14 11.71 20.90
N ILE A 49 3.01 11.17 20.05
CA ILE A 49 3.96 10.12 20.41
C ILE A 49 5.39 10.48 20.00
N PRO A 50 6.42 9.97 20.69
CA PRO A 50 7.80 10.14 20.27
C PRO A 50 8.04 9.58 18.87
N PHE A 51 8.92 10.22 18.11
CA PHE A 51 9.27 9.84 16.73
C PHE A 51 9.60 8.34 16.59
N TRP A 52 10.44 7.80 17.48
CA TRP A 52 10.85 6.39 17.42
C TRP A 52 9.66 5.42 17.53
N LEU A 53 8.68 5.75 18.39
CA LEU A 53 7.49 4.93 18.58
C LEU A 53 6.55 5.07 17.37
N GLY A 54 6.45 6.27 16.82
CA GLY A 54 5.74 6.52 15.57
C GLY A 54 6.33 5.72 14.41
N PHE A 55 7.65 5.71 14.25
CA PHE A 55 8.34 4.92 13.25
C PHE A 55 8.03 3.43 13.39
N VAL A 56 8.17 2.86 14.59
CA VAL A 56 7.88 1.44 14.83
C VAL A 56 6.41 1.11 14.53
N ARG A 57 5.45 1.93 14.98
CA ARG A 57 4.02 1.63 14.82
C ARG A 57 3.51 1.84 13.39
N ILE A 58 3.87 2.97 12.78
CA ILE A 58 3.28 3.42 11.51
C ILE A 58 4.10 2.94 10.31
N ALA A 59 5.43 2.89 10.40
CA ALA A 59 6.25 2.44 9.27
C ALA A 59 6.49 0.92 9.31
N CYS A 60 6.89 0.36 10.46
CA CYS A 60 7.24 -1.06 10.52
C CYS A 60 6.02 -1.95 10.80
N GLN A 61 5.32 -1.72 11.91
CA GLN A 61 4.24 -2.60 12.37
C GLN A 61 3.05 -2.56 11.41
N ALA A 62 2.66 -1.37 10.91
CA ALA A 62 1.57 -1.25 9.94
C ALA A 62 1.91 -2.01 8.65
N ALA A 63 3.07 -1.75 8.02
CA ALA A 63 3.48 -2.44 6.79
C ALA A 63 3.50 -3.97 6.95
N ILE A 64 4.09 -4.48 8.03
CA ILE A 64 4.12 -5.93 8.30
C ILE A 64 2.69 -6.48 8.49
N SER A 65 1.86 -5.81 9.28
CA SER A 65 0.51 -6.28 9.60
C SER A 65 -0.40 -6.25 8.37
N GLU A 66 -0.34 -5.19 7.58
CA GLU A 66 -1.08 -5.02 6.34
C GLU A 66 -0.75 -6.14 5.34
N GLU A 67 0.53 -6.43 5.11
CA GLU A 67 0.92 -7.48 4.18
C GLU A 67 0.58 -8.89 4.67
N ILE A 68 0.74 -9.16 5.98
CA ILE A 68 0.32 -10.45 6.55
C ILE A 68 -1.19 -10.64 6.39
N ILE A 69 -2.01 -9.62 6.68
CA ILE A 69 -3.47 -9.73 6.62
C ILE A 69 -3.93 -9.79 5.16
N VAL A 70 -3.49 -8.86 4.32
CA VAL A 70 -4.03 -8.69 2.96
C VAL A 70 -3.43 -9.69 1.97
N ARG A 71 -2.12 -9.98 2.05
CA ARG A 71 -1.44 -10.88 1.10
C ARG A 71 -1.27 -12.28 1.70
N GLY A 72 -0.81 -12.35 2.95
CA GLY A 72 -0.56 -13.60 3.65
C GLY A 72 -1.83 -14.40 4.00
N TYR A 73 -2.90 -13.70 4.40
CA TYR A 73 -4.17 -14.32 4.76
C TYR A 73 -5.21 -14.15 3.65
N LEU A 74 -5.68 -12.94 3.36
CA LEU A 74 -6.75 -12.71 2.41
C LEU A 74 -6.42 -13.23 1.00
N PHE A 75 -5.32 -12.78 0.38
CA PHE A 75 -4.94 -13.24 -0.95
C PHE A 75 -4.63 -14.73 -0.95
N LYS A 76 -3.66 -15.16 -0.13
CA LYS A 76 -3.17 -16.55 -0.18
C LYS A 76 -4.25 -17.57 0.22
N LYS A 77 -5.06 -17.30 1.23
CA LYS A 77 -6.04 -18.29 1.73
C LYS A 77 -7.27 -18.39 0.84
N PHE A 78 -7.79 -17.27 0.34
CA PHE A 78 -9.07 -17.24 -0.38
C PHE A 78 -8.90 -17.28 -1.91
N PHE A 79 -7.76 -16.84 -2.44
CA PHE A 79 -7.56 -16.65 -3.88
C PHE A 79 -6.36 -17.43 -4.45
N GLU A 80 -5.82 -18.44 -3.73
CA GLU A 80 -4.67 -19.25 -4.18
C GLU A 80 -4.86 -19.81 -5.60
N LYS A 81 -6.07 -20.29 -5.90
CA LYS A 81 -6.44 -20.88 -7.20
C LYS A 81 -6.86 -19.85 -8.25
N HIS A 82 -7.15 -18.62 -7.82
CA HIS A 82 -7.66 -17.53 -8.66
C HIS A 82 -6.83 -16.26 -8.46
N LYS A 83 -5.51 -16.37 -8.71
CA LYS A 83 -4.54 -15.33 -8.35
C LYS A 83 -4.83 -13.94 -8.94
N ILE A 84 -5.37 -13.87 -10.16
CA ILE A 84 -5.78 -12.60 -10.79
C ILE A 84 -6.94 -11.96 -10.01
N LEU A 85 -7.94 -12.76 -9.61
CA LEU A 85 -9.02 -12.27 -8.74
C LEU A 85 -8.47 -11.85 -7.37
N GLY A 86 -7.49 -12.59 -6.85
CA GLY A 86 -6.75 -12.21 -5.65
C GLY A 86 -6.14 -10.82 -5.75
N ILE A 87 -5.42 -10.51 -6.84
CA ILE A 87 -4.85 -9.17 -7.08
C ILE A 87 -5.94 -8.10 -7.07
N VAL A 88 -7.03 -8.34 -7.81
CA VAL A 88 -8.11 -7.35 -7.93
C VAL A 88 -8.80 -7.12 -6.59
N VAL A 89 -9.25 -8.18 -5.92
CA VAL A 89 -10.02 -8.08 -4.68
C VAL A 89 -9.16 -7.56 -3.54
N SER A 90 -7.93 -8.07 -3.37
CA SER A 90 -7.06 -7.61 -2.29
C SER A 90 -6.62 -6.16 -2.50
N GLY A 91 -6.38 -5.74 -3.74
CA GLY A 91 -6.02 -4.36 -4.06
C GLY A 91 -7.17 -3.38 -3.81
N LEU A 92 -8.40 -3.74 -4.18
CA LEU A 92 -9.60 -2.94 -3.89
C LEU A 92 -9.86 -2.83 -2.38
N ILE A 93 -9.74 -3.94 -1.64
CA ILE A 93 -9.90 -3.93 -0.18
C ILE A 93 -8.83 -3.08 0.48
N PHE A 94 -7.57 -3.22 0.06
CA PHE A 94 -6.47 -2.39 0.56
C PHE A 94 -6.76 -0.90 0.36
N ALA A 95 -7.19 -0.50 -0.85
CA ALA A 95 -7.57 0.87 -1.15
C ALA A 95 -8.70 1.36 -0.24
N PHE A 96 -9.76 0.56 -0.10
CA PHE A 96 -10.94 0.92 0.68
C PHE A 96 -10.63 1.10 2.17
N LEU A 97 -9.77 0.25 2.74
CA LEU A 97 -9.36 0.33 4.15
C LEU A 97 -8.61 1.63 4.48
N HIS A 98 -8.01 2.28 3.50
CA HIS A 98 -7.35 3.58 3.67
C HIS A 98 -8.32 4.77 3.61
N GLY A 99 -9.62 4.52 3.39
CA GLY A 99 -10.67 5.54 3.42
C GLY A 99 -10.48 6.69 2.40
N PRO A 100 -10.27 6.40 1.10
CA PRO A 100 -10.23 7.45 0.09
C PRO A 100 -11.57 8.19 0.03
N THR A 101 -11.50 9.50 -0.09
CA THR A 101 -12.67 10.41 -0.13
C THR A 101 -12.88 11.05 -1.50
N ASP A 102 -11.91 10.88 -2.39
CA ASP A 102 -11.84 11.52 -3.69
C ASP A 102 -11.01 10.65 -4.66
N LEU A 103 -10.97 11.03 -5.93
CA LEU A 103 -10.28 10.26 -6.96
C LEU A 103 -8.76 10.21 -6.73
N GLY A 104 -8.15 11.31 -6.29
CA GLY A 104 -6.71 11.36 -6.07
C GLY A 104 -6.28 10.52 -4.88
N SER A 105 -6.98 10.60 -3.75
CA SER A 105 -6.75 9.70 -2.62
C SER A 105 -7.01 8.24 -2.96
N TRP A 106 -8.01 7.94 -3.80
CA TRP A 106 -8.22 6.59 -4.32
C TRP A 106 -7.02 6.09 -5.14
N ILE A 107 -6.46 6.92 -6.03
CA ILE A 107 -5.25 6.57 -6.82
C ILE A 107 -4.05 6.32 -5.90
N ILE A 108 -3.86 7.17 -4.88
CA ILE A 108 -2.78 7.05 -3.89
C ILE A 108 -2.85 5.69 -3.17
N TYR A 109 -4.04 5.21 -2.80
CA TYR A 109 -4.18 3.95 -2.05
C TYR A 109 -4.39 2.70 -2.89
N ALA A 110 -5.07 2.82 -4.03
CA ALA A 110 -5.30 1.69 -4.93
C ALA A 110 -4.00 1.25 -5.62
N SER A 111 -3.15 2.20 -6.02
CA SER A 111 -1.90 1.90 -6.71
C SER A 111 -0.95 0.97 -5.90
N PRO A 112 -0.58 1.25 -4.63
CA PRO A 112 0.18 0.32 -3.81
C PRO A 112 -0.59 -0.98 -3.55
N GLY A 113 -1.92 -0.90 -3.33
CA GLY A 113 -2.78 -2.07 -3.14
C GLY A 113 -2.61 -3.12 -4.24
N PHE A 114 -2.74 -2.71 -5.50
CA PHE A 114 -2.62 -3.59 -6.67
C PHE A 114 -1.16 -4.01 -6.95
N ILE A 115 -0.21 -3.06 -6.92
CA ILE A 115 1.18 -3.37 -7.31
C ILE A 115 1.86 -4.28 -6.28
N LEU A 116 1.59 -4.12 -4.98
CA LEU A 116 2.11 -5.00 -3.94
C LEU A 116 1.46 -6.38 -3.99
N ALA A 117 0.16 -6.46 -4.35
CA ALA A 117 -0.49 -7.75 -4.62
C ALA A 117 0.12 -8.46 -5.84
N TYR A 118 0.45 -7.70 -6.91
CA TYR A 118 1.18 -8.24 -8.05
C TYR A 118 2.61 -8.67 -7.69
N LEU A 119 3.31 -7.89 -6.87
CA LEU A 119 4.65 -8.22 -6.38
C LEU A 119 4.63 -9.52 -5.56
N TYR A 120 3.65 -9.68 -4.67
CA TYR A 120 3.42 -10.94 -3.96
C TYR A 120 3.10 -12.08 -4.93
N TYR A 121 2.20 -11.87 -5.90
CA TYR A 121 1.89 -12.87 -6.93
C TYR A 121 3.13 -13.35 -7.70
N LYS A 122 4.04 -12.43 -8.03
CA LYS A 122 5.25 -12.73 -8.81
C LYS A 122 6.35 -13.40 -8.01
N THR A 123 6.45 -13.08 -6.73
CA THR A 123 7.57 -13.53 -5.90
C THR A 123 7.20 -14.67 -4.96
N ASP A 124 5.93 -14.77 -4.57
CA ASP A 124 5.37 -15.67 -3.55
C ASP A 124 6.02 -15.53 -2.15
N TYR A 125 6.70 -14.41 -1.88
CA TYR A 125 7.25 -14.09 -0.57
C TYR A 125 6.77 -12.73 -0.08
N LEU A 126 6.28 -12.69 1.16
CA LEU A 126 5.82 -11.46 1.83
C LEU A 126 6.92 -10.43 2.07
N ILE A 127 8.19 -10.84 2.11
CA ILE A 127 9.31 -9.92 2.32
C ILE A 127 9.53 -8.93 1.17
N TYR A 128 8.92 -9.17 0.01
CA TYR A 128 9.01 -8.25 -1.12
C TYR A 128 8.01 -7.08 -1.04
N PRO A 129 6.73 -7.30 -0.70
CA PRO A 129 5.80 -6.19 -0.49
C PRO A 129 5.90 -5.50 0.89
N ILE A 130 6.58 -6.10 1.88
CA ILE A 130 6.95 -5.45 3.17
C ILE A 130 8.14 -4.51 2.94
#